data_AF-A0A2V7CKZ3-F1
#
_entry.id   AF-A0A2V7CKZ3-F1
#
_cell.length_a   1.000
_cell.length_b   1.000
_cell.length_c   1.000
_cell.angle_alpha   90.00
_cell.angle_beta   90.00
_cell.angle_gamma   90.00
#
_symmetry.space_group_name_H-M   'P 1'
#
loop_
_entity.id
_entity.type
_entity.pdbx_description
1 polymer ?
#
loop_
_entity_poly.entity_id
_entity_poly.type
_entity_poly.pdbx_seq_one_letter_code
_entity_poly.pdbx_strand_id
1 'polypeptide(L)'
;MTRLARRASLLVAFFLLTSAATAYAECAWVLWLMGGSSPWSVFRAFSTREACIEAMHHQAAAIDKRSLKVTQDTSGGAFTANARGQIRRGQCLPDAVDPRGPKGGPR
;
A
#
# COMPACT_ATOMS: atom_id res chain seq x y z
N MET A 1 53.12 0.35 -9.37
CA MET A 1 51.94 1.13 -9.82
C MET A 1 50.67 0.27 -9.96
N THR A 2 50.77 -1.01 -10.34
CA THR A 2 49.64 -1.94 -10.54
C THR A 2 48.80 -2.24 -9.29
N ARG A 3 49.38 -2.19 -8.09
CA ARG A 3 48.68 -2.46 -6.81
C ARG A 3 47.66 -1.38 -6.43
N LEU A 4 47.92 -0.10 -6.79
CA LEU A 4 46.98 1.00 -6.54
C LEU A 4 45.79 0.96 -7.51
N ALA A 5 46.04 0.69 -8.79
CA ALA A 5 44.98 0.57 -9.80
C ALA A 5 43.99 -0.56 -9.45
N ARG A 6 44.49 -1.69 -8.94
CA ARG A 6 43.65 -2.83 -8.53
C ARG A 6 42.74 -2.50 -7.33
N ARG A 7 43.24 -1.70 -6.38
CA ARG A 7 42.47 -1.24 -5.21
C ARG A 7 41.41 -0.20 -5.58
N ALA A 8 41.74 0.72 -6.49
CA ALA A 8 40.78 1.69 -7.00
C ALA A 8 39.62 1.01 -7.74
N SER A 9 39.91 0.02 -8.58
CA SER A 9 38.89 -0.78 -9.27
C SER A 9 37.97 -1.52 -8.30
N LEU A 10 38.53 -2.13 -7.24
CA LEU A 10 37.73 -2.80 -6.21
C LEU A 10 36.80 -1.84 -5.46
N LEU A 11 37.28 -0.65 -5.11
CA LEU A 11 36.46 0.37 -4.45
C LEU A 11 35.33 0.85 -5.36
N VAL A 12 35.62 1.10 -6.64
CA VAL A 12 34.59 1.48 -7.63
C VAL A 12 33.55 0.37 -7.80
N ALA A 13 33.97 -0.89 -7.91
CA ALA A 13 33.05 -2.02 -7.98
C ALA A 13 32.21 -2.15 -6.70
N PHE A 14 32.80 -1.92 -5.52
CA PHE A 14 32.08 -1.94 -4.25
C PHE A 14 31.03 -0.83 -4.19
N PHE A 15 31.39 0.42 -4.54
CA PHE A 15 30.46 1.55 -4.61
C PHE A 15 29.32 1.32 -5.62
N LEU A 16 29.60 0.70 -6.77
CA LEU A 16 28.57 0.34 -7.74
C LEU A 16 27.63 -0.75 -7.22
N LEU A 17 28.13 -1.74 -6.47
CA LEU A 17 27.28 -2.76 -5.81
C LEU A 17 26.38 -2.14 -4.74
N THR A 18 26.88 -1.21 -3.93
CA THR A 18 26.05 -0.54 -2.91
C THR A 18 24.97 0.34 -3.53
N SER A 19 25.24 0.99 -4.67
CA SER A 19 24.23 1.79 -5.40
C SER A 19 23.15 0.95 -6.06
N ALA A 20 23.41 -0.32 -6.41
CA ALA A 20 22.40 -1.24 -6.93
C ALA A 20 21.49 -1.81 -5.82
N ALA A 21 21.95 -1.82 -4.56
CA ALA A 21 21.17 -2.27 -3.41
C ALA A 21 20.14 -1.24 -2.91
N THR A 22 20.15 -0.01 -3.47
CA THR A 22 19.06 0.98 -3.26
C THR A 22 17.98 0.89 -4.34
N ALA A 23 17.87 -0.25 -5.04
CA ALA A 23 16.56 -0.71 -5.49
C ALA A 23 15.74 -1.05 -4.24
N TYR A 24 15.37 -0.02 -3.48
CA TYR A 24 14.28 -0.12 -2.53
C TYR A 24 13.13 -0.68 -3.34
N ALA A 25 12.67 -1.88 -2.98
CA ALA A 25 11.30 -2.23 -3.24
C ALA A 25 10.48 -1.13 -2.53
N GLU A 26 10.22 -0.03 -3.22
CA GLU A 26 9.22 0.95 -2.81
C GLU A 26 7.92 0.16 -2.87
N CYS A 27 7.58 -0.52 -1.78
CA CYS A 27 6.37 -1.31 -1.69
C CYS A 27 5.22 -0.35 -2.02
N ALA A 28 4.64 -0.48 -3.22
CA ALA A 28 3.53 0.35 -3.58
C ALA A 28 2.35 -0.07 -2.70
N TRP A 29 1.77 0.87 -1.96
CA TRP A 29 0.60 0.64 -1.12
C TRP A 29 -0.64 1.04 -1.89
N VAL A 30 -1.61 0.15 -1.93
CA VAL A 30 -2.87 0.35 -2.62
C VAL A 30 -3.98 0.53 -1.59
N LEU A 31 -4.71 1.64 -1.71
CA LEU A 31 -5.96 1.84 -1.00
C LEU A 31 -7.08 1.14 -1.76
N TRP A 32 -7.64 0.12 -1.14
CA TRP A 32 -8.79 -0.63 -1.61
C TRP A 32 -10.05 -0.10 -0.95
N LEU A 33 -11.16 -0.06 -1.70
CA LEU A 33 -12.48 0.30 -1.19
C LEU A 33 -13.51 -0.76 -1.58
N MET A 34 -14.46 -0.99 -0.67
CA MET A 34 -15.63 -1.84 -0.88
C MET A 34 -16.83 -1.11 -0.28
N GLY A 35 -18.00 -1.19 -0.93
CA GLY A 35 -19.19 -0.49 -0.45
C GLY A 35 -20.49 -1.15 -0.87
N GLY A 36 -21.37 -1.38 0.10
CA GLY A 36 -22.67 -2.02 -0.16
C GLY A 36 -22.46 -3.41 -0.77
N SER A 37 -23.01 -3.61 -1.97
CA SER A 37 -22.86 -4.84 -2.76
C SER A 37 -21.70 -4.79 -3.77
N SER A 38 -20.92 -3.70 -3.82
CA SER A 38 -19.82 -3.56 -4.76
C SER A 38 -18.59 -4.33 -4.27
N PRO A 39 -17.88 -5.08 -5.13
CA PRO A 39 -16.66 -5.78 -4.76
C PRO A 39 -15.53 -4.79 -4.44
N TRP A 40 -14.43 -5.32 -3.88
CA TRP A 40 -13.21 -4.53 -3.69
C TRP A 40 -12.70 -3.94 -5.02
N SER A 41 -12.44 -2.63 -5.00
CA SER A 41 -11.85 -1.90 -6.13
C SER A 41 -10.65 -1.09 -5.66
N VAL A 42 -9.65 -0.98 -6.54
CA VAL A 42 -8.51 -0.07 -6.35
C VAL A 42 -9.01 1.37 -6.39
N PHE A 43 -8.68 2.15 -5.36
CA PHE A 43 -8.94 3.58 -5.33
C PHE A 43 -7.72 4.39 -5.77
N ARG A 44 -6.57 4.13 -5.14
CA ARG A 44 -5.29 4.79 -5.48
C ARG A 44 -4.10 3.98 -4.98
N ALA A 45 -2.96 4.10 -5.67
CA ALA A 45 -1.67 3.59 -5.24
C ALA A 45 -0.75 4.71 -4.70
N PHE A 46 0.11 4.36 -3.76
CA PHE A 46 1.02 5.25 -3.04
C PHE A 46 2.39 4.59 -2.92
N SER A 47 3.46 5.37 -2.83
CA SER A 47 4.82 4.84 -2.64
C SER A 47 5.11 4.41 -1.19
N THR A 48 4.32 4.89 -0.22
CA THR A 48 4.52 4.60 1.20
C THR A 48 3.24 4.20 1.91
N ARG A 49 3.39 3.45 3.01
CA ARG A 49 2.26 2.99 3.83
C ARG A 49 1.52 4.17 4.45
N GLU A 50 2.29 5.13 4.96
CA GLU A 50 1.82 6.30 5.68
C GLU A 50 0.97 7.17 4.77
N ALA A 51 1.39 7.38 3.51
CA ALA A 51 0.61 8.12 2.53
C ALA A 51 -0.73 7.43 2.19
N CYS A 52 -0.73 6.08 2.12
CA CYS A 52 -1.97 5.33 1.95
C CYS A 52 -2.91 5.49 3.15
N ILE A 53 -2.39 5.35 4.37
CA ILE A 53 -3.18 5.46 5.60
C ILE A 53 -3.75 6.87 5.74
N GLU A 54 -2.99 7.91 5.41
CA GLU A 54 -3.49 9.29 5.44
C GLU A 54 -4.62 9.49 4.42
N ALA A 55 -4.45 9.01 3.19
CA ALA A 55 -5.53 9.05 2.19
C ALA A 55 -6.76 8.24 2.62
N MET A 56 -6.56 7.12 3.32
CA MET A 56 -7.62 6.33 3.91
C MET A 56 -8.36 7.11 5.00
N HIS A 57 -7.66 7.83 5.88
CA HIS A 57 -8.27 8.69 6.90
C HIS A 57 -9.13 9.79 6.27
N HIS A 58 -8.63 10.44 5.21
CA HIS A 58 -9.43 11.42 4.46
C HIS A 58 -10.71 10.81 3.88
N GLN A 59 -10.64 9.59 3.34
CA GLN A 59 -11.80 8.89 2.82
C GLN A 59 -12.78 8.49 3.93
N ALA A 60 -12.28 8.00 5.05
CA ALA A 60 -13.08 7.64 6.22
C ALA A 60 -13.81 8.88 6.79
N ALA A 61 -13.13 10.03 6.89
CA ALA A 61 -13.72 11.29 7.34
C ALA A 61 -14.80 11.81 6.37
N ALA A 62 -14.61 11.65 5.06
CA ALA A 62 -15.62 12.00 4.05
C ALA A 62 -16.87 11.13 4.15
N ILE A 63 -16.71 9.87 4.57
CA ILE A 63 -17.79 8.91 4.82
C ILE A 63 -18.51 9.25 6.13
N ASP A 64 -17.79 9.53 7.21
CA ASP A 64 -18.34 9.89 8.53
C ASP A 64 -19.27 11.10 8.48
N LYS A 65 -18.86 12.15 7.73
CA LYS A 65 -19.67 13.36 7.49
C LYS A 65 -21.03 13.08 6.83
N ARG A 66 -21.27 11.88 6.30
CA ARG A 66 -22.56 11.45 5.72
C ARG A 66 -23.42 10.60 6.67
N SER A 67 -23.19 10.68 7.99
CA SER A 67 -23.93 9.95 9.04
C SER A 67 -23.71 8.43 9.01
N LEU A 68 -22.52 8.01 8.57
CA LEU A 68 -22.04 6.62 8.62
C LEU A 68 -21.26 6.45 9.93
N LYS A 69 -21.66 5.53 10.83
CA LYS A 69 -20.84 5.21 12.01
C LYS A 69 -19.54 4.55 11.54
N VAL A 70 -18.42 5.27 11.63
CA VAL A 70 -17.11 4.76 11.24
C VAL A 70 -16.39 4.15 12.43
N THR A 71 -15.91 2.93 12.26
CA THR A 71 -14.93 2.27 13.13
C THR A 71 -13.62 2.19 12.36
N GLN A 72 -12.57 2.82 12.89
CA GLN A 72 -11.26 2.89 12.24
C GLN A 72 -10.25 2.03 13.00
N ASP A 73 -9.44 1.27 12.26
CA ASP A 73 -8.24 0.61 12.75
C ASP A 73 -7.03 1.31 12.10
N THR A 74 -6.57 2.36 12.78
CA THR A 74 -5.45 3.20 12.35
C THR A 74 -4.15 2.41 12.28
N SER A 75 -3.97 1.44 13.17
CA SER A 75 -2.77 0.60 13.25
C SER A 75 -2.69 -0.38 12.09
N GLY A 76 -3.83 -0.99 11.72
CA GLY A 76 -3.95 -1.88 10.57
C GLY A 76 -4.03 -1.16 9.22
N GLY A 77 -4.33 0.14 9.20
CA GLY A 77 -4.59 0.87 7.96
C GLY A 77 -5.90 0.42 7.32
N ALA A 78 -6.95 0.26 8.13
CA ALA A 78 -8.27 -0.14 7.68
C ALA A 78 -9.38 0.70 8.33
N PHE A 79 -10.54 0.77 7.66
CA PHE A 79 -11.77 1.28 8.27
C PHE A 79 -12.97 0.46 7.84
N THR A 80 -13.98 0.43 8.70
CA THR A 80 -15.32 -0.06 8.39
C THR A 80 -16.34 1.01 8.78
N ALA A 81 -17.29 1.30 7.90
CA ALA A 81 -18.34 2.27 8.12
C ALA A 81 -19.69 1.63 7.84
N ASN A 82 -20.67 1.82 8.73
CA ASN A 82 -22.04 1.32 8.54
C ASN A 82 -23.04 2.48 8.51
N ALA A 83 -23.87 2.54 7.47
CA ALA A 83 -25.07 3.36 7.47
C ALA A 83 -26.20 2.64 6.77
N ARG A 84 -27.36 2.67 7.43
CA ARG A 84 -28.63 2.19 6.86
C ARG A 84 -28.49 0.79 6.26
N GLY A 85 -27.72 -0.08 6.91
CA GLY A 85 -27.49 -1.47 6.47
C GLY A 85 -26.41 -1.63 5.39
N GLN A 86 -25.82 -0.54 4.89
CA GLN A 86 -24.70 -0.60 3.95
C GLN A 86 -23.37 -0.52 4.69
N ILE A 87 -22.56 -1.57 4.53
CA ILE A 87 -21.19 -1.61 5.03
C ILE A 87 -20.26 -1.07 3.94
N ARG A 88 -19.43 -0.10 4.31
CA ARG A 88 -18.28 0.33 3.51
C ARG A 88 -17.00 -0.02 4.23
N ARG A 89 -16.00 -0.47 3.50
CA ARG A 89 -14.68 -0.77 4.04
C ARG A 89 -13.61 -0.11 3.18
N GLY A 90 -12.53 0.27 3.82
CA GLY A 90 -11.30 0.61 3.13
C GLY A 90 -10.12 -0.03 3.82
N GLN A 91 -9.11 -0.37 3.03
CA GLN A 91 -7.91 -1.02 3.54
C GLN A 91 -6.70 -0.65 2.68
N CYS A 92 -5.61 -0.32 3.35
CA CYS A 92 -4.29 -0.17 2.75
C CYS A 92 -3.59 -1.52 2.74
N LEU A 93 -3.23 -1.98 1.55
CA LEU A 93 -2.52 -3.25 1.34
C LEU A 93 -1.30 -3.00 0.44
N PRO A 94 -0.21 -3.76 0.61
CA PRO A 94 0.84 -3.81 -0.41
C PRO A 94 0.23 -4.21 -1.77
N ASP A 95 0.78 -3.71 -2.86
CA ASP A 95 0.36 -3.97 -4.25
C ASP A 95 0.36 -5.45 -4.63
N ALA A 96 1.22 -6.25 -3.99
CA ALA A 96 1.26 -7.70 -4.13
C ALA A 96 0.05 -8.42 -3.50
N VAL A 97 -0.77 -7.75 -2.68
CA VAL A 97 -1.90 -8.36 -1.96
C VAL A 97 -3.22 -7.92 -2.59
N ASP A 98 -3.95 -8.88 -3.17
CA ASP A 98 -5.31 -8.67 -3.69
C ASP A 98 -6.36 -9.15 -2.67
N PRO A 99 -7.20 -8.25 -2.10
CA PRO A 99 -8.22 -8.61 -1.12
C PRO A 99 -9.40 -9.39 -1.72
N ARG A 100 -9.47 -9.55 -3.05
CA ARG A 100 -10.52 -10.34 -3.72
C ARG A 100 -10.25 -11.85 -3.67
N GLY A 101 -9.09 -12.25 -3.16
CA GLY A 101 -8.64 -13.64 -3.18
C GLY A 101 -7.99 -14.03 -4.52
N PRO A 102 -7.55 -15.29 -4.66
CA PRO A 102 -6.85 -15.75 -5.85
C PRO A 102 -7.73 -15.62 -7.10
N LYS A 103 -7.22 -14.94 -8.13
CA LYS A 103 -7.85 -14.88 -9.45
C LYS A 103 -7.81 -16.27 -10.08
N GLY A 104 -8.93 -16.99 -10.03
CA GLY A 104 -9.10 -18.30 -10.66
C GLY A 104 -9.20 -19.43 -9.65
N GLY A 105 -10.40 -19.61 -9.09
CA GLY A 105 -10.79 -20.92 -8.54
C GLY A 105 -11.17 -21.85 -9.70
N PRO A 106 -11.01 -23.18 -9.54
CA PRO A 106 -11.38 -24.13 -10.59
C PRO A 106 -12.87 -23.99 -10.89
N ARG A 107 -13.19 -23.80 -12.17
CA ARG A 107 -14.55 -23.88 -12.70
C ARG A 107 -15.04 -25.32 -12.71
#